data_AF-A0A9D6SBP9-F1
#
_entry.id   AF-A0A9D6SBP9-F1
#
_cell.length_a   1.000
_cell.length_b   1.000
_cell.length_c   1.000
_cell.angle_alpha   90.00
_cell.angle_beta   90.00
_cell.angle_gamma   90.00
#
_symmetry.space_group_name_H-M   'P 1'
#
loop_
_entity.id
_entity.type
_entity.pdbx_description
1 polymer ?
#
loop_
_entity_poly.entity_id
_entity_poly.type
_entity_poly.pdbx_seq_one_letter_code
_entity_poly.pdbx_strand_id
1 'polypeptide(L)' 'KKVLPCAAYLEGEYGIRGLFCGVPVVLGRGGIERILEIPLEPEEREALQRSAAAVRELVEKLKL' A
#
# COMPACT_ATOMS: atom_id res chain seq x y z
N LYS A 1 2.62 7.32 -19.06
CA LYS A 1 2.58 6.57 -17.78
C LYS A 1 3.53 7.26 -16.82
N LYS A 2 3.16 7.45 -15.56
CA LYS A 2 4.01 8.13 -14.56
C LYS A 2 4.11 7.26 -13.31
N VAL A 3 5.28 7.25 -12.67
CA VAL A 3 5.45 6.65 -11.35
C VAL A 3 5.19 7.74 -10.32
N LEU A 4 4.22 7.50 -9.45
CA LEU A 4 3.79 8.46 -8.44
C LEU A 4 3.48 7.71 -7.13
N PRO A 5 3.78 8.28 -5.96
CA PRO A 5 3.30 7.73 -4.70
C PRO A 5 1.79 7.95 -4.60
N CYS A 6 1.02 6.87 -4.42
CA CYS A 6 -0.43 6.94 -4.29
C CYS A 6 -0.92 5.89 -3.28
N ALA A 7 -2.05 6.17 -2.62
CA ALA A 7 -2.74 5.16 -1.82
C ALA A 7 -3.38 4.14 -2.77
N ALA A 8 -2.87 2.91 -2.76
CA ALA A 8 -3.36 1.81 -3.59
C ALA A 8 -3.91 0.69 -2.71
N TYR A 9 -4.93 0.00 -3.20
CA TYR A 9 -5.43 -1.21 -2.54
C TYR A 9 -4.45 -2.35 -2.77
N LEU A 10 -3.91 -2.90 -1.68
CA LEU A 10 -2.96 -4.00 -1.73
C LEU A 10 -3.71 -5.34 -1.64
N GLU A 11 -3.40 -6.27 -2.55
CA GLU A 11 -3.97 -7.62 -2.63
C GLU A 11 -2.95 -8.72 -2.28
N GLY A 12 -1.72 -8.33 -1.99
CA GLY A 12 -0.64 -9.20 -1.51
C GLY A 12 0.74 -8.54 -1.55
N GLU A 13 0.85 -7.38 -2.17
CA GLU A 13 2.08 -6.58 -2.28
C GLU A 13 2.61 -6.23 -0.89
N TYR A 14 3.94 -6.32 -0.73
CA TYR A 14 4.62 -6.12 0.55
C TYR A 14 4.14 -7.04 1.68
N GLY A 15 3.42 -8.13 1.35
CA GLY A 15 2.78 -9.03 2.31
C GLY A 15 1.52 -8.46 2.96
N ILE A 16 0.93 -7.41 2.40
CA ILE A 16 -0.28 -6.74 2.91
C ILE A 16 -1.44 -7.06 1.96
N ARG A 17 -2.58 -7.47 2.51
CA ARG A 17 -3.80 -7.77 1.74
C ARG A 17 -5.02 -7.11 2.37
N GLY A 18 -5.85 -6.53 1.51
CA GLY A 18 -7.16 -5.99 1.87
C GLY A 18 -7.10 -4.59 2.50
N LEU A 19 -6.07 -3.80 2.19
CA LEU A 19 -5.85 -2.50 2.81
C LEU A 19 -5.36 -1.49 1.78
N PHE A 20 -5.80 -0.24 1.88
CA PHE A 20 -5.20 0.86 1.14
C PHE A 20 -3.92 1.33 1.85
N CYS A 21 -2.80 1.33 1.15
CA CYS A 21 -1.51 1.81 1.66
C CYS A 21 -0.81 2.70 0.63
N GLY A 22 0.00 3.65 1.11
CA GLY A 22 0.78 4.53 0.26
C GLY A 22 1.97 3.79 -0.35
N VAL A 23 1.90 3.51 -1.65
CA VAL A 23 2.93 2.76 -2.38
C VAL A 23 3.26 3.44 -3.71
N PRO A 24 4.47 3.24 -4.25
CA PRO A 24 4.79 3.71 -5.59
C PRO A 24 3.98 2.91 -6.62
N VAL A 25 3.17 3.62 -7.41
CA VAL A 25 2.34 3.01 -8.45
C VAL A 25 2.66 3.58 -9.83
N VAL A 26 2.47 2.75 -10.85
CA VAL A 26 2.42 3.19 -12.24
C VAL A 26 0.99 3.64 -12.54
N LEU A 27 0.81 4.95 -12.62
CA LEU A 27 -0.49 5.56 -12.96
C LEU A 27 -0.58 5.75 -14.48
N GLY A 28 -1.67 5.23 -15.04
CA GLY A 28 -2.03 5.34 -16.45
C GLY A 28 -3.43 5.92 -16.66
N ARG A 29 -3.91 5.87 -17.91
CA ARG A 29 -5.25 6.38 -18.25
C ARG A 29 -6.36 5.55 -17.59
N GLY A 30 -6.11 4.26 -17.34
CA GLY A 30 -7.05 3.34 -16.67
C GLY A 30 -6.96 3.33 -15.15
N GLY A 31 -6.25 4.29 -14.53
CA GLY A 31 -5.97 4.27 -13.09
C GLY A 31 -4.65 3.54 -12.78
N ILE A 32 -4.62 2.83 -11.66
CA ILE A 32 -3.43 2.10 -11.19
C ILE A 32 -3.21 0.91 -12.11
N GLU A 33 -2.16 0.97 -12.94
CA GLU A 33 -1.82 -0.14 -13.85
C GLU A 33 -0.95 -1.19 -13.16
N ARG A 34 -0.15 -0.77 -12.17
CA ARG A 34 0.76 -1.65 -11.42
C ARG A 34 1.20 -1.01 -10.12
N ILE A 35 1.37 -1.81 -9.07
CA ILE A 35 2.07 -1.46 -7.84
C ILE A 35 3.52 -1.92 -7.95
N LEU A 36 4.47 -1.04 -7.65
CA LEU A 36 5.90 -1.36 -7.75
C LEU A 36 6.40 -1.86 -6.39
N GLU A 37 6.71 -3.15 -6.30
CA GLU A 37 7.39 -3.70 -5.12
C GLU A 37 8.89 -3.47 -5.25
N ILE A 38 9.39 -2.50 -4.50
CA ILE A 38 10.83 -2.29 -4.34
C ILE A 38 11.35 -3.08 -3.14
N PRO A 39 12.59 -3.58 -3.18
CA PRO A 39 13.22 -4.14 -2.00
C PRO A 39 13.29 -3.05 -0.93
N LEU A 40 12.76 -3.38 0.26
CA LEU A 40 12.82 -2.54 1.45
C LEU A 40 13.83 -3.15 2.41
N GLU A 41 14.59 -2.29 3.08
CA GLU A 41 15.41 -2.73 4.21
C GLU A 41 14.51 -3.26 5.35
N PRO A 42 15.02 -4.12 6.23
CA PRO A 42 14.24 -4.70 7.33
C PRO A 42 13.48 -3.66 8.15
N GLU A 43 14.12 -2.52 8.45
CA GLU A 43 13.55 -1.43 9.24
C GLU A 43 12.39 -0.72 8.51
N GLU A 44 12.54 -0.52 7.20
CA GLU A 44 11.51 0.10 6.35
C GLU A 44 10.31 -0.83 6.19
N ARG A 45 10.56 -2.13 6.04
CA ARG A 45 9.51 -3.15 5.99
C ARG A 45 8.72 -3.19 7.29
N GLU A 46 9.39 -3.15 8.44
CA GLU A 46 8.71 -3.04 9.73
C GLU A 46 7.90 -1.75 9.85
N ALA A 47 8.45 -0.61 9.41
CA ALA A 47 7.74 0.66 9.44
C ALA A 47 6.46 0.63 8.58
N LEU A 48 6.53 0.03 7.39
CA LEU A 48 5.38 -0.18 6.51
C LEU A 48 4.33 -1.08 7.17
N GLN A 49 4.74 -2.19 7.77
CA GLN A 49 3.84 -3.10 8.48
C GLN A 49 3.16 -2.43 9.69
N ARG A 50 3.90 -1.62 10.46
CA ARG A 50 3.34 -0.81 11.55
C ARG A 50 2.29 0.18 11.03
N SER A 51 2.57 0.87 9.91
CA SER A 51 1.62 1.79 9.28
C SER A 51 0.36 1.06 8.82
N ALA A 52 0.51 -0.08 8.15
CA ALA A 52 -0.60 -0.89 7.68
C ALA A 52 -1.48 -1.39 8.85
N ALA A 53 -0.87 -1.82 9.97
CA ALA A 53 -1.60 -2.23 11.16
C ALA A 53 -2.45 -1.09 11.75
N ALA A 54 -1.90 0.14 11.82
CA ALA A 54 -2.63 1.31 12.31
C ALA A 54 -3.84 1.66 11.43
N VAL A 55 -3.68 1.62 10.10
CA VAL A 55 -4.80 1.86 9.17
C VAL A 55 -5.84 0.75 9.30
N ARG A 56 -5.43 -0.51 9.46
CA ARG A 56 -6.36 -1.63 9.66
C ARG A 56 -7.17 -1.47 10.95
N GLU A 57 -6.53 -1.06 12.04
CA GLU A 57 -7.23 -0.76 13.30
C GLU A 57 -8.25 0.37 13.12
N LEU A 58 -7.89 1.42 12.37
CA LEU A 58 -8.79 2.52 12.06
C LEU A 58 -10.02 2.05 11.26
N VAL A 59 -9.80 1.23 10.22
CA VAL A 59 -10.88 0.63 9.41
C VAL A 59 -11.80 -0.25 10.26
N GLU A 60 -11.24 -1.06 11.17
CA GLU A 60 -12.02 -1.89 12.08
C GLU A 60 -12.85 -1.07 13.08
N LYS A 61 -12.38 0.11 13.50
CA LYS A 61 -13.15 1.05 14.32
C LYS A 61 -14.25 1.76 13.54
N LEU A 62 -14.07 1.92 12.24
CA LEU A 62 -14.98 2.55 11.30
C LEU A 62 -16.08 1.62 10.77
N LYS A 63 -16.19 0.37 11.28
CA LYS A 63 -17.20 -0.63 10.87
C LYS A 63 -18.57 0.01 10.58
N LEU A 64 -18.83 0.17 9.27
CA LEU A 64 -20.12 0.47 8.66
C LEU A 64 -20.97 -0.79 8.60
#